data_AF-A0A2V5QF65-F1
#
_entry.id   AF-A0A2V5QF65-F1
#
_cell.length_a   1.000
_cell.length_b   1.000
_cell.length_c   1.000
_cell.angle_alpha   90.00
_cell.angle_beta   90.00
_cell.angle_gamma   90.00
#
_symmetry.space_group_name_H-M   'P 1'
#
loop_
_entity.id
_entity.type
_entity.pdbx_description
1 polymer ?
#
loop_
_entity_poly.entity_id
_entity_poly.type
_entity_poly.pdbx_seq_one_letter_code
_entity_poly.pdbx_strand_id
1 'polypeptide(L)'
;MSIRISSVLIVLPAFVTWSFAESPPPVTSAARKDPIEINDPDFSASFDALYQKTWGPGAVPEKYKQLTGVSISIVERCETCLGWHIKEAVRLRANKNELIEAIRVGLLTGGSITIPTVRKAYEILEEQKVR
;
A
#
# COMPACT_ATOMS: atom_id res chain seq x y z
N MET A 1 27.01 41.74 -42.33
CA MET A 1 27.17 40.51 -41.53
C MET A 1 25.77 40.02 -41.20
N SER A 2 25.20 39.15 -42.04
CA SER A 2 23.80 38.72 -41.98
C SER A 2 23.77 37.25 -41.59
N ILE A 3 23.32 36.96 -40.36
CA ILE A 3 23.26 35.60 -39.82
C ILE A 3 21.92 35.00 -40.24
N ARG A 4 21.98 33.99 -41.12
CA ARG A 4 20.83 33.16 -41.48
C ARG A 4 20.42 32.33 -40.26
N ILE A 5 19.21 32.56 -39.77
CA ILE A 5 18.59 31.74 -38.73
C ILE A 5 17.98 30.54 -39.46
N SER A 6 18.60 29.37 -39.31
CA SER A 6 18.09 28.11 -39.86
C SER A 6 16.89 27.66 -39.04
N SER A 7 15.76 27.46 -39.70
CA SER A 7 14.50 27.01 -39.11
C SER A 7 14.66 25.61 -38.51
N VAL A 8 14.76 25.52 -37.19
CA VAL A 8 14.60 24.25 -36.46
C VAL A 8 13.10 23.98 -36.37
N LEU A 9 12.61 23.08 -37.23
CA LEU A 9 11.31 22.45 -37.10
C LEU A 9 11.30 21.63 -35.79
N ILE A 10 10.67 22.18 -34.76
CA ILE A 10 10.36 21.45 -33.53
C ILE A 10 9.20 20.52 -33.86
N VAL A 11 9.52 19.25 -34.10
CA VAL A 11 8.53 18.16 -34.14
C VAL A 11 8.10 17.91 -32.70
N LEU A 12 6.92 18.42 -32.31
CA LEU A 12 6.24 18.04 -31.09
C LEU A 12 5.71 16.61 -31.25
N PRO A 13 6.12 15.62 -30.44
CA PRO A 13 5.46 14.34 -30.44
C PRO A 13 4.09 14.50 -29.77
N ALA A 14 3.11 13.88 -30.42
CA ALA A 14 1.71 13.87 -30.06
C ALA A 14 1.48 13.46 -28.60
N PHE A 15 0.65 14.25 -27.92
CA PHE A 15 -0.41 13.83 -27.00
C PHE A 15 -0.29 12.38 -26.49
N VAL A 16 0.45 12.21 -25.40
CA VAL A 16 0.26 11.07 -24.52
C VAL A 16 -1.08 11.29 -23.80
N THR A 17 -2.14 10.74 -24.37
CA THR A 17 -3.43 10.59 -23.68
C THR A 17 -3.23 9.58 -22.57
N TRP A 18 -2.85 10.05 -21.38
CA TRP A 18 -2.75 9.20 -20.21
C TRP A 18 -4.17 8.78 -19.81
N SER A 19 -4.60 7.62 -20.32
CA SER A 19 -5.83 6.97 -19.91
C SER A 19 -5.71 6.59 -18.43
N PHE A 20 -6.37 7.36 -17.57
CA PHE A 20 -6.47 7.14 -16.12
C PHE A 20 -7.42 5.97 -15.79
N ALA A 21 -7.34 4.84 -16.51
CA ALA A 21 -8.35 3.78 -16.42
C ALA A 21 -7.82 2.34 -16.36
N GLU A 22 -6.55 2.12 -16.01
CA GLU A 22 -6.14 0.82 -15.46
C GLU A 22 -5.75 1.01 -13.99
N SER A 23 -6.69 0.71 -13.11
CA SER A 23 -6.33 0.18 -11.79
C SER A 23 -5.27 -0.92 -11.99
N PRO A 24 -4.24 -1.03 -11.12
CA PRO A 24 -3.29 -2.12 -11.24
C PRO A 24 -4.09 -3.43 -11.35
N PRO A 25 -3.72 -4.34 -12.27
CA PRO A 25 -4.47 -5.56 -12.45
C PRO A 25 -4.61 -6.22 -11.08
N PRO A 26 -5.80 -6.74 -10.71
CA PRO A 26 -5.90 -7.58 -9.53
C PRO A 26 -4.80 -8.63 -9.65
N VAL A 27 -4.16 -8.98 -8.53
CA VAL A 27 -3.12 -10.01 -8.51
C VAL A 27 -3.79 -11.33 -8.89
N THR A 28 -3.94 -11.58 -10.19
CA THR A 28 -4.57 -12.76 -10.75
C THR A 28 -3.45 -13.76 -11.04
N SER A 29 -2.94 -14.39 -9.98
CA SER A 29 -2.86 -15.84 -10.11
C SER A 29 -4.31 -16.31 -10.03
N ALA A 30 -4.77 -17.18 -10.92
CA ALA A 30 -6.04 -17.87 -10.70
C ALA A 30 -6.02 -18.36 -9.26
N ALA A 31 -6.93 -17.83 -8.42
CA ALA A 31 -6.77 -17.82 -6.98
C ALA A 31 -6.52 -19.25 -6.49
N ARG A 32 -5.25 -19.57 -6.26
CA ARG A 32 -4.88 -20.81 -5.60
C ARG A 32 -5.50 -20.67 -4.23
N LYS A 33 -6.47 -21.55 -3.91
CA LYS A 33 -7.04 -21.62 -2.56
C LYS A 33 -5.90 -21.62 -1.55
N ASP A 34 -6.10 -20.88 -0.46
CA ASP A 34 -5.08 -20.77 0.57
C ASP A 34 -4.70 -22.19 1.05
N PRO A 35 -3.41 -22.55 1.10
CA PRO A 35 -3.00 -23.85 1.61
C PRO A 35 -3.55 -24.15 3.00
N ILE A 36 -3.77 -23.15 3.86
CA ILE A 36 -4.38 -23.31 5.18
C ILE A 36 -5.86 -23.71 5.01
N GLU A 37 -6.63 -23.03 4.16
CA GLU A 37 -8.03 -23.38 3.88
C GLU A 37 -8.16 -24.81 3.33
N ILE A 38 -7.23 -25.24 2.48
CA ILE A 38 -7.23 -26.60 1.91
C ILE A 38 -6.97 -27.65 2.98
N ASN A 39 -6.01 -27.42 3.87
CA ASN A 39 -5.54 -28.43 4.82
C ASN A 39 -6.24 -28.38 6.18
N ASP A 40 -6.79 -27.23 6.57
CA ASP A 40 -7.46 -26.99 7.85
C ASP A 40 -8.53 -25.88 7.72
N PRO A 41 -9.69 -26.17 7.08
CA PRO A 41 -10.72 -25.18 6.82
C PRO A 41 -11.37 -24.63 8.09
N ASP A 42 -11.54 -25.46 9.11
CA ASP A 42 -12.17 -25.07 10.38
C ASP A 42 -11.29 -24.09 11.15
N PHE A 43 -9.97 -24.33 11.17
CA PHE A 43 -9.01 -23.39 11.74
C PHE A 43 -8.99 -22.06 10.97
N SER A 44 -8.94 -22.12 9.63
CA SER A 44 -8.93 -20.92 8.78
C SER A 44 -10.17 -20.06 9.05
N ALA A 45 -11.37 -20.66 9.05
CA ALA A 45 -12.62 -19.95 9.32
C ALA A 45 -12.65 -19.34 10.74
N SER A 46 -12.11 -20.05 11.72
CA SER A 46 -12.02 -19.56 13.11
C SER A 46 -11.08 -18.37 13.23
N PHE A 47 -9.93 -18.42 12.55
CA PHE A 47 -8.96 -17.32 12.53
C PHE A 47 -9.53 -16.09 11.82
N ASP A 48 -10.21 -16.28 10.68
CA ASP A 48 -10.86 -15.18 9.95
C ASP A 48 -11.92 -14.48 10.80
N ALA A 49 -12.74 -15.24 11.55
CA ALA A 49 -13.72 -14.68 12.46
C ALA A 49 -13.06 -13.83 13.57
N LEU A 50 -11.94 -14.30 14.13
CA LEU A 50 -11.16 -13.54 15.11
C LEU A 50 -10.53 -12.28 14.50
N TYR A 51 -10.01 -12.39 13.27
CA TYR A 51 -9.45 -11.26 12.54
C TYR A 51 -10.50 -10.17 12.34
N GLN A 52 -11.68 -10.51 11.79
CA GLN A 52 -12.76 -9.56 11.56
C GLN A 52 -13.27 -8.92 12.85
N LYS A 53 -13.42 -9.70 13.92
CA LYS A 53 -13.82 -9.19 15.23
C LYS A 53 -12.82 -8.20 15.81
N THR A 54 -11.53 -8.39 15.54
CA THR A 54 -10.44 -7.56 16.07
C THR A 54 -10.23 -6.30 15.23
N TRP A 55 -10.14 -6.46 13.92
CA TRP A 55 -9.79 -5.38 12.99
C TRP A 55 -10.99 -4.56 12.52
N GLY A 56 -12.21 -5.09 12.62
CA GLY A 56 -13.44 -4.40 12.24
C GLY A 56 -13.86 -3.25 13.19
N PRO A 57 -15.04 -2.65 12.95
CA PRO A 57 -15.54 -1.51 13.72
C PRO A 57 -15.67 -1.80 15.22
N GLY A 58 -15.43 -0.80 16.06
CA GLY A 58 -15.59 -0.90 17.51
C GLY A 58 -15.32 0.43 18.21
N ALA A 59 -14.99 0.37 19.51
CA ALA A 59 -14.65 1.56 20.30
C ALA A 59 -13.46 2.34 19.72
N VAL A 60 -12.48 1.63 19.15
CA VAL A 60 -11.46 2.23 18.28
C VAL A 60 -11.97 2.12 16.84
N PRO A 61 -12.12 3.26 16.11
CA PRO A 61 -12.54 3.21 14.72
C PRO A 61 -11.55 2.41 13.85
N GLU A 62 -12.09 1.71 12.86
CA GLU A 62 -11.37 0.78 11.99
C GLU A 62 -10.12 1.41 11.36
N LYS A 63 -10.22 2.66 10.89
CA LYS A 63 -9.09 3.41 10.31
C LYS A 63 -7.87 3.43 11.24
N TYR A 64 -8.09 3.72 12.52
CA TYR A 64 -6.99 3.83 13.48
C TYR A 64 -6.39 2.48 13.81
N LYS A 65 -7.19 1.41 13.81
CA LYS A 65 -6.67 0.05 13.91
C LYS A 65 -5.75 -0.24 12.73
N GLN A 66 -6.17 0.03 11.50
CA GLN A 66 -5.35 -0.22 10.31
C GLN A 66 -4.04 0.60 10.32
N LEU A 67 -4.07 1.86 10.79
CA LEU A 67 -2.85 2.65 11.01
C LEU A 67 -1.94 1.99 12.05
N THR A 68 -2.48 1.44 13.14
CA THR A 68 -1.68 0.61 14.07
C THR A 68 -1.11 -0.63 13.37
N GLY A 69 -1.88 -1.27 12.49
CA GLY A 69 -1.42 -2.40 11.67
C GLY A 69 -0.25 -2.05 10.75
N VAL A 70 -0.21 -0.83 10.20
CA VAL A 70 0.96 -0.34 9.45
C VAL A 70 2.21 -0.31 10.34
N SER A 71 2.11 0.24 11.55
CA SER A 71 3.23 0.26 12.49
C SER A 71 3.68 -1.14 12.91
N ILE A 72 2.73 -2.04 13.24
CA ILE A 72 3.03 -3.44 13.60
C ILE A 72 3.73 -4.15 12.45
N SER A 73 3.25 -3.98 11.22
CA SER A 73 3.84 -4.63 10.03
C SER A 73 5.29 -4.21 9.80
N ILE A 74 5.65 -2.97 10.14
CA ILE A 74 7.03 -2.48 10.05
C ILE A 74 7.90 -3.13 11.13
N VAL A 75 7.42 -3.21 12.37
CA VAL A 75 8.14 -3.83 13.49
C VAL A 75 8.39 -5.32 13.22
N GLU A 76 7.38 -6.02 12.69
CA GLU A 76 7.47 -7.44 12.30
C GLU A 76 8.19 -7.66 10.97
N ARG A 77 8.53 -6.57 10.24
CA ARG A 77 9.18 -6.60 8.91
C ARG A 77 8.40 -7.42 7.87
N CYS A 78 7.07 -7.42 7.96
CA CYS A 78 6.19 -8.14 7.03
C CYS A 78 5.68 -7.20 5.92
N GLU A 79 6.29 -7.27 4.74
CA GLU A 79 5.93 -6.42 3.59
C GLU A 79 4.51 -6.71 3.06
N THR A 80 4.09 -7.97 3.04
CA THR A 80 2.74 -8.35 2.61
C THR A 80 1.68 -7.79 3.56
N CYS A 81 1.92 -7.90 4.88
CA CYS A 81 1.05 -7.35 5.92
C CYS A 81 0.99 -5.81 5.81
N LEU A 82 2.15 -5.18 5.61
CA LEU A 82 2.26 -3.73 5.42
C LEU A 82 1.41 -3.26 4.23
N GLY A 83 1.53 -3.95 3.08
CA GLY A 83 0.73 -3.64 1.90
C GLY A 83 -0.77 -3.81 2.14
N TRP A 84 -1.18 -4.85 2.88
CA TRP A 84 -2.58 -5.07 3.26
C TRP A 84 -3.11 -3.92 4.14
N HIS A 85 -2.42 -3.61 5.24
CA HIS A 85 -2.85 -2.58 6.18
C HIS A 85 -2.82 -1.17 5.58
N ILE A 86 -1.87 -0.85 4.69
CA ILE A 86 -1.88 0.43 3.96
C ILE A 86 -3.12 0.53 3.04
N LYS A 87 -3.39 -0.51 2.24
CA LYS A 87 -4.56 -0.52 1.34
C LYS A 87 -5.87 -0.36 2.10
N GLU A 88 -5.99 -1.05 3.23
CA GLU A 88 -7.20 -0.99 4.05
C GLU A 88 -7.35 0.36 4.77
N ALA A 89 -6.27 0.93 5.28
CA ALA A 89 -6.28 2.29 5.82
C ALA A 89 -6.69 3.32 4.76
N VAL A 90 -6.19 3.21 3.52
CA VAL A 90 -6.58 4.07 2.40
C VAL A 90 -8.05 3.89 2.03
N ARG A 91 -8.56 2.64 1.99
CA ARG A 91 -9.99 2.34 1.78
C ARG A 91 -10.85 3.06 2.83
N LEU A 92 -10.38 3.13 4.06
CA LEU A 92 -10.99 3.82 5.20
C LEU A 92 -10.66 5.32 5.27
N ARG A 93 -10.16 5.91 4.17
CA ARG A 93 -9.87 7.35 4.03
C ARG A 93 -8.77 7.88 4.94
N ALA A 94 -7.81 7.04 5.35
CA ALA A 94 -6.57 7.54 5.93
C ALA A 94 -5.83 8.41 4.92
N ASN A 95 -5.38 9.58 5.36
CA ASN A 95 -4.60 10.49 4.53
C ASN A 95 -3.09 10.16 4.59
N LYS A 96 -2.32 10.76 3.67
CA LYS A 96 -0.87 10.54 3.59
C LYS A 96 -0.14 10.85 4.90
N ASN A 97 -0.51 11.92 5.61
CA ASN A 97 0.15 12.32 6.83
C ASN A 97 -0.09 11.31 7.95
N GLU A 98 -1.32 10.80 8.10
CA GLU A 98 -1.64 9.74 9.06
C GLU A 98 -0.81 8.48 8.82
N LEU A 99 -0.66 8.08 7.55
CA LEU A 99 0.16 6.92 7.17
C LEU A 99 1.66 7.16 7.44
N ILE A 100 2.17 8.35 7.12
CA ILE A 100 3.57 8.71 7.40
C ILE A 100 3.84 8.70 8.91
N GLU A 101 2.91 9.19 9.74
CA GLU A 101 3.03 9.14 11.19
C GLU A 101 3.05 7.69 11.70
N ALA A 102 2.17 6.83 11.21
CA ALA A 102 2.19 5.41 11.53
C ALA A 102 3.51 4.72 11.13
N ILE A 103 4.05 5.06 9.95
CA ILE A 103 5.35 4.55 9.48
C ILE A 103 6.48 4.99 10.42
N ARG A 104 6.48 6.26 10.84
CA ARG A 104 7.48 6.80 11.78
C ARG A 104 7.43 6.10 13.14
N VAL A 105 6.23 5.82 13.65
CA VAL A 105 6.04 5.04 14.88
C VAL A 105 6.67 3.66 14.74
N GLY A 106 6.42 2.96 13.62
CA GLY A 106 7.03 1.65 13.34
C GLY A 106 8.56 1.72 13.25
N LEU A 107 9.10 2.70 12.51
CA LEU A 107 10.55 2.90 12.36
C LEU A 107 11.24 3.17 13.71
N LEU A 108 10.70 4.09 14.51
CA LEU A 108 11.29 4.44 15.80
C LEU A 108 11.25 3.25 16.76
N THR A 109 10.15 2.50 16.78
CA THR A 109 9.96 1.36 17.68
C THR A 109 10.85 0.17 17.29
N GLY A 110 10.94 -0.15 16.00
CA GLY A 110 11.73 -1.28 15.52
C GLY A 110 13.22 -0.96 15.28
N GLY A 111 13.59 0.32 15.22
CA GLY A 111 14.97 0.75 14.96
C GLY A 111 15.43 0.53 13.52
N SER A 112 16.74 0.71 13.29
CA SER A 112 17.33 0.77 11.94
C SER A 112 17.14 -0.49 11.10
N ILE A 113 16.93 -1.65 11.71
CA ILE A 113 16.66 -2.91 11.01
C ILE A 113 15.38 -2.85 10.16
N THR A 114 14.45 -1.95 10.49
CA THR A 114 13.17 -1.80 9.78
C THR A 114 13.25 -0.86 8.57
N ILE A 115 14.39 -0.20 8.35
CA ILE A 115 14.56 0.75 7.22
C ILE A 115 14.20 0.15 5.86
N PRO A 116 14.57 -1.11 5.51
CA PRO A 116 14.12 -1.72 4.25
C PRO A 116 12.59 -1.80 4.13
N THR A 117 11.91 -2.25 5.18
CA THR A 117 10.44 -2.33 5.23
C THR A 117 9.80 -0.94 5.15
N VAL A 118 10.42 0.08 5.77
CA VAL A 118 9.97 1.48 5.67
C VAL A 118 10.12 2.02 4.25
N ARG A 119 11.22 1.72 3.55
CA ARG A 119 11.37 2.07 2.13
C ARG A 119 10.25 1.43 1.32
N LYS A 120 9.95 0.16 1.58
CA LYS A 120 8.83 -0.53 0.95
C LYS A 120 7.48 0.14 1.24
N ALA A 121 7.27 0.65 2.46
CA ALA A 121 6.06 1.41 2.80
C ALA A 121 5.89 2.63 1.88
N TYR A 122 6.94 3.41 1.66
CA TYR A 122 6.89 4.58 0.79
C TYR A 122 6.64 4.22 -0.68
N GLU A 123 7.25 3.14 -1.18
CA GLU A 123 6.93 2.61 -2.53
C GLU A 123 5.44 2.27 -2.66
N ILE A 124 4.86 1.59 -1.66
CA ILE A 124 3.43 1.24 -1.66
C ILE A 124 2.56 2.50 -1.62
N LEU A 125 2.93 3.53 -0.85
CA LEU A 125 2.19 4.80 -0.83
C LEU A 125 2.17 5.49 -2.20
N GLU A 126 3.30 5.43 -2.93
CA GLU A 126 3.41 5.95 -4.30
C GLU A 126 2.55 5.15 -5.28
N GLU A 127 2.60 3.80 -5.21
CA GLU A 127 1.77 2.90 -6.02
C GLU A 127 0.27 3.14 -5.81
N GLN A 128 -0.14 3.34 -4.56
CA GLN A 128 -1.53 3.66 -4.17
C GLN A 128 -1.92 5.11 -4.53
N LYS A 129 -0.98 5.93 -5.05
CA LYS A 129 -1.18 7.34 -5.39
C LYS A 129 -1.77 8.15 -4.23
N VAL A 130 -1.40 7.80 -2.99
CA VAL A 130 -1.87 8.51 -1.79
C VAL A 130 -1.25 9.90 -1.80
N ARG A 131 -2.08 10.93 -1.92
CA ARG A 131 -1.66 12.34 -1.95
C ARG A 131 -1.75 12.97 -0.57
#